data_AF-A0A382QAP9-F1
#
_entry.id   AF-A0A382QAP9-F1
#
_cell.length_a   1.000
_cell.length_b   1.000
_cell.length_c   1.000
_cell.angle_alpha   90.00
_cell.angle_beta   90.00
_cell.angle_gamma   90.00
#
_symmetry.space_group_name_H-M   'P 1'
#
loop_
_entity.id
_entity.type
_entity.pdbx_description
1 polymer ?
#
loop_
_entity_poly.entity_id
_entity_poly.type
_entity_poly.pdbx_seq_one_letter_code
_entity_poly.pdbx_strand_id
1 'polypeptide(L)'
;MGKELNLLKFYPKSSRPIEERGNKITEKDRAVARKFGKEYFDGDRLTGYGGYDYHPRFWTDTVSYMAKHYNLDNNSRILDVGCAKGFMMYDLSLLVPKAEISGVDVSQYARDSAIESMKDNIKVCSANNLPFDDNYFDLVISINTLH
;
A
#
# COMPACT_ATOMS: atom_id res chain seq x y z
N MET A 1 -19.32 3.86 -20.24
CA MET A 1 -19.02 4.86 -19.19
C MET A 1 -18.77 4.12 -17.90
N GLY A 2 -17.52 4.14 -17.41
CA GLY A 2 -17.20 3.55 -16.11
C GLY A 2 -17.87 4.36 -15.00
N LYS A 3 -18.43 3.68 -14.01
CA LYS A 3 -18.95 4.33 -12.81
C LYS A 3 -17.75 4.68 -11.93
N GLU A 4 -17.51 5.96 -11.70
CA GLU A 4 -16.45 6.38 -10.79
C GLU A 4 -16.86 6.04 -9.35
N LEU A 5 -15.98 5.35 -8.64
CA LEU A 5 -16.20 4.91 -7.27
C LEU A 5 -15.06 5.37 -6.38
N ASN A 6 -15.38 6.14 -5.35
CA ASN A 6 -14.39 6.52 -4.35
C ASN A 6 -14.18 5.38 -3.33
N LEU A 7 -13.27 4.46 -3.62
CA LEU A 7 -12.90 3.37 -2.70
C LEU A 7 -12.19 3.88 -1.43
N LEU A 8 -11.58 5.07 -1.47
CA LEU A 8 -10.92 5.71 -0.33
C LEU A 8 -11.87 6.57 0.51
N LYS A 9 -13.20 6.39 0.36
CA LYS A 9 -14.22 7.17 1.07
C LYS A 9 -13.99 7.22 2.58
N PHE A 10 -13.53 6.12 3.18
CA PHE A 10 -13.31 5.98 4.62
C PHE A 10 -11.85 6.17 5.04
N TYR A 11 -10.93 6.37 4.08
CA TYR A 11 -9.54 6.63 4.42
C TYR A 11 -9.39 8.03 5.03
N PRO A 12 -8.72 8.19 6.19
CA PRO A 12 -8.60 9.48 6.85
C PRO A 12 -7.97 10.55 5.95
N LYS A 13 -8.64 11.70 5.83
CA LYS A 13 -8.07 12.86 5.14
C LYS A 13 -7.07 13.55 6.05
N SER A 14 -5.88 13.86 5.52
CA SER A 14 -4.90 14.65 6.26
C SER A 14 -5.35 16.11 6.31
N SER A 15 -5.32 16.71 7.51
CA SER A 15 -5.48 18.16 7.70
C SER A 15 -4.17 18.94 7.50
N ARG A 16 -3.07 18.25 7.14
CA ARG A 16 -1.73 18.84 7.04
C ARG A 16 -1.56 19.61 5.71
N PRO A 17 -0.76 20.69 5.68
CA PRO A 17 -0.53 21.47 4.47
C PRO A 17 0.43 20.73 3.52
N ILE A 18 -0.13 19.92 2.61
CA ILE A 18 0.64 19.10 1.66
C ILE A 18 1.39 19.99 0.64
N GLU A 19 0.75 21.05 0.15
CA GLU A 19 1.30 21.97 -0.86
C GLU A 19 2.50 22.76 -0.33
N GLU A 20 2.40 23.33 0.87
CA GLU A 20 3.49 24.08 1.50
C GLU A 20 4.73 23.20 1.71
N ARG A 21 4.53 21.91 2.00
CA ARG A 21 5.63 20.94 2.07
C ARG A 21 6.24 20.71 0.70
N GLY A 22 5.41 20.51 -0.33
CA GLY A 22 5.87 20.30 -1.71
C GLY A 22 6.84 21.39 -2.18
N ASN A 23 6.56 22.64 -1.82
CA ASN A 23 7.40 23.80 -2.16
C ASN A 23 8.78 23.79 -1.48
N LYS A 24 8.98 23.00 -0.42
CA LYS A 24 10.25 22.90 0.31
C LYS A 24 11.12 21.72 -0.16
N ILE A 25 10.58 20.80 -0.95
CA ILE A 25 11.30 19.60 -1.39
C ILE A 25 12.32 19.97 -2.46
N THR A 26 13.60 19.69 -2.18
CA THR A 26 14.71 19.89 -3.11
C THR A 26 14.90 18.69 -4.05
N GLU A 27 15.71 18.83 -5.09
CA GLU A 27 16.13 17.69 -5.93
C GLU A 27 16.89 16.63 -5.12
N LYS A 28 17.66 17.04 -4.11
CA LYS A 28 18.37 16.13 -3.22
C LYS A 28 17.38 15.27 -2.43
N ASP A 29 16.31 15.87 -1.92
CA ASP A 29 15.27 15.16 -1.18
C ASP A 29 14.53 14.18 -2.10
N ARG A 30 14.22 14.58 -3.34
CA ARG A 30 13.63 13.69 -4.36
C ARG A 30 14.53 12.51 -4.69
N ALA A 31 15.84 12.73 -4.83
CA ALA A 31 16.80 11.67 -5.10
C ALA A 31 16.87 10.66 -3.95
N VAL A 32 16.75 11.11 -2.70
CA VAL A 32 16.65 10.21 -1.53
C VAL A 32 15.31 9.47 -1.55
N ALA A 33 14.19 10.15 -1.77
CA ALA A 33 12.86 9.56 -1.81
C ALA A 33 12.73 8.44 -2.85
N ARG A 34 13.31 8.62 -4.04
CA ARG A 34 13.30 7.63 -5.14
C ARG A 34 14.07 6.34 -4.86
N LYS A 35 14.83 6.27 -3.75
CA LYS A 35 15.46 5.01 -3.31
C LYS A 35 14.49 4.10 -2.57
N PHE A 36 13.34 4.63 -2.14
CA PHE A 36 12.33 3.91 -1.37
C PHE A 36 12.93 3.16 -0.16
N GLY A 37 13.97 3.73 0.45
CA GLY A 37 14.68 3.14 1.59
C GLY A 37 14.15 3.62 2.93
N LYS A 38 14.95 3.42 3.98
CA LYS A 38 14.64 3.88 5.34
C LYS A 38 14.27 5.37 5.38
N GLU A 39 14.99 6.21 4.66
CA GLU A 39 14.77 7.66 4.65
C GLU A 39 13.41 8.05 4.06
N TYR A 40 12.89 7.26 3.13
CA TYR A 40 11.58 7.46 2.54
C TYR A 40 10.46 7.08 3.51
N PHE A 41 10.58 5.93 4.18
CA PHE A 41 9.54 5.45 5.09
C PHE A 41 9.61 6.11 6.47
N ASP A 42 10.78 6.12 7.08
CA ASP A 42 10.96 6.42 8.52
C ASP A 42 11.99 7.52 8.76
N GLY A 43 12.41 8.24 7.71
CA GLY A 43 13.31 9.38 7.79
C GLY A 43 12.60 10.71 8.00
N ASP A 44 13.07 11.75 7.33
CA ASP A 44 12.46 13.06 7.39
C ASP A 44 11.20 13.15 6.49
N ARG A 45 10.27 14.02 6.85
CA ARG A 45 9.04 14.25 6.08
C ARG A 45 9.29 14.91 4.71
N LEU A 46 10.46 15.50 4.48
CA LEU A 46 10.89 16.03 3.18
C LEU A 46 11.31 14.90 2.22
N THR A 47 11.78 13.76 2.75
CA THR A 47 12.25 12.62 1.95
C THR A 47 11.21 11.52 1.78
N GLY A 48 10.02 11.65 2.40
CA GLY A 48 8.90 10.72 2.19
C GLY A 48 7.78 10.81 3.23
N TYR A 49 7.45 9.67 3.84
CA TYR A 49 6.40 9.53 4.85
C TYR A 49 6.78 10.17 6.19
N GLY A 50 8.04 10.01 6.58
CA GLY A 50 8.60 10.51 7.83
C GLY A 50 7.98 9.88 9.08
N GLY A 51 7.98 8.55 9.09
CA GLY A 51 7.31 7.69 10.06
C GLY A 51 6.13 6.98 9.42
N TYR A 52 6.34 5.74 8.97
CA TYR A 52 5.32 4.93 8.32
C TYR A 52 5.01 3.70 9.16
N ASP A 53 4.10 3.88 10.12
CA ASP A 53 3.71 2.86 11.09
C ASP A 53 2.23 2.49 10.97
N TYR A 54 1.94 1.27 11.38
CA TYR A 54 0.59 0.73 11.36
C TYR A 54 -0.31 1.44 12.38
N HIS A 55 -1.54 1.75 11.97
CA HIS A 55 -2.61 2.13 12.88
C HIS A 55 -3.98 1.74 12.27
N PRO A 56 -4.87 1.05 13.01
CA PRO A 56 -6.13 0.50 12.45
C PRO A 56 -7.05 1.57 11.84
N ARG A 57 -7.04 2.79 12.38
CA ARG A 57 -7.81 3.94 11.84
C ARG A 57 -7.64 4.21 10.34
N PHE A 58 -6.57 3.74 9.70
CA PHE A 58 -6.29 4.07 8.30
C PHE A 58 -7.03 3.15 7.32
N TRP A 59 -6.85 1.83 7.45
CA TRP A 59 -7.32 0.87 6.45
C TRP A 59 -8.57 0.11 6.86
N THR A 60 -8.86 -0.07 8.15
CA THR A 60 -9.89 -1.02 8.63
C THR A 60 -11.27 -0.79 8.00
N ASP A 61 -11.77 0.46 8.01
CA ASP A 61 -13.07 0.79 7.40
C ASP A 61 -13.02 0.78 5.86
N THR A 62 -11.86 1.15 5.30
CA THR A 62 -11.62 1.19 3.86
C THR A 62 -11.64 -0.22 3.25
N VAL A 63 -10.94 -1.18 3.86
CA VAL A 63 -10.92 -2.57 3.39
C VAL A 63 -12.28 -3.24 3.58
N SER A 64 -13.01 -2.90 4.65
CA SER A 64 -14.39 -3.38 4.84
C SER A 64 -15.32 -2.91 3.72
N TYR A 65 -15.16 -1.65 3.29
CA TYR A 65 -15.91 -1.11 2.16
C TYR A 65 -15.52 -1.75 0.83
N MET A 66 -14.22 -1.94 0.58
CA MET A 66 -13.72 -2.63 -0.62
C MET A 66 -14.22 -4.08 -0.68
N ALA A 67 -14.11 -4.83 0.41
CA ALA A 67 -14.54 -6.21 0.50
C ALA A 67 -16.03 -6.36 0.19
N LYS A 68 -16.88 -5.47 0.73
CA LYS A 68 -18.31 -5.46 0.40
C LYS A 68 -18.56 -5.10 -1.07
N HIS A 69 -17.81 -4.16 -1.64
CA HIS A 69 -18.03 -3.75 -3.02
C HIS A 69 -17.65 -4.83 -4.04
N TYR A 70 -16.53 -5.53 -3.80
CA TYR A 70 -16.00 -6.56 -4.68
C TYR A 70 -16.43 -7.99 -4.28
N ASN A 71 -17.26 -8.13 -3.25
CA ASN A 71 -17.68 -9.41 -2.67
C ASN A 71 -16.48 -10.31 -2.30
N LEU A 72 -15.45 -9.72 -1.70
CA LEU A 72 -14.28 -10.47 -1.24
C LEU A 72 -14.69 -11.40 -0.11
N ASP A 73 -14.20 -12.63 -0.19
CA ASP A 73 -14.46 -13.70 0.75
C ASP A 73 -13.19 -14.51 1.03
N ASN A 74 -13.35 -15.59 1.79
CA ASN A 74 -12.27 -16.48 2.19
C ASN A 74 -11.65 -17.30 1.04
N ASN A 75 -12.19 -17.23 -0.17
CA ASN A 75 -11.63 -17.90 -1.36
C ASN A 75 -10.95 -16.90 -2.31
N SER A 76 -11.00 -15.60 -1.99
CA SER A 76 -10.47 -14.55 -2.85
C SER A 76 -8.95 -14.53 -2.86
N ARG A 77 -8.37 -14.21 -4.02
CA ARG A 77 -6.95 -13.93 -4.22
C ARG A 77 -6.76 -12.46 -4.53
N ILE A 78 -6.06 -11.76 -3.65
CA ILE A 78 -5.92 -10.30 -3.68
C ILE A 78 -4.45 -9.93 -3.81
N LEU A 79 -4.13 -9.01 -4.73
CA LEU A 79 -2.81 -8.42 -4.89
C LEU A 79 -2.82 -6.93 -4.54
N ASP A 80 -1.93 -6.51 -3.66
CA ASP A 80 -1.62 -5.10 -3.37
C ASP A 80 -0.30 -4.68 -4.03
N VAL A 81 -0.36 -3.75 -4.99
CA VAL A 81 0.79 -3.26 -5.77
C VAL A 81 1.32 -1.95 -5.19
N GLY A 82 2.57 -1.98 -4.76
CA GLY A 82 3.16 -0.94 -3.91
C GLY A 82 2.66 -1.04 -2.48
N CYS A 83 2.63 -2.26 -1.94
CA CYS A 83 2.05 -2.56 -0.64
C CYS A 83 2.84 -1.98 0.54
N ALA A 84 4.03 -1.44 0.30
CA ALA A 84 4.95 -0.93 1.32
C ALA A 84 5.14 -1.95 2.45
N LYS A 85 4.81 -1.57 3.69
CA LYS A 85 4.93 -2.40 4.90
C LYS A 85 3.74 -3.33 5.14
N GLY A 86 2.83 -3.47 4.18
CA GLY A 86 1.72 -4.44 4.20
C GLY A 86 0.54 -4.07 5.12
N PHE A 87 0.29 -2.78 5.38
CA PHE A 87 -0.75 -2.36 6.32
C PHE A 87 -2.17 -2.62 5.82
N MET A 88 -2.44 -2.37 4.54
CA MET A 88 -3.75 -2.70 3.95
C MET A 88 -3.93 -4.23 3.86
N MET A 89 -2.87 -4.95 3.47
CA MET A 89 -2.84 -6.41 3.45
C MET A 89 -3.18 -7.00 4.81
N TYR A 90 -2.61 -6.45 5.89
CA TYR A 90 -2.89 -6.90 7.24
C TYR A 90 -4.37 -6.73 7.62
N ASP A 91 -4.97 -5.57 7.37
CA ASP A 91 -6.39 -5.33 7.67
C ASP A 91 -7.31 -6.22 6.80
N LEU A 92 -6.94 -6.50 5.54
CA LEU A 92 -7.63 -7.49 4.72
C LEU A 92 -7.53 -8.90 5.35
N SER A 93 -6.36 -9.28 5.87
CA SER A 93 -6.16 -10.60 6.48
C SER A 93 -6.96 -10.78 7.78
N LEU A 94 -7.23 -9.70 8.51
CA LEU A 94 -8.11 -9.74 9.67
C LEU A 94 -9.58 -9.90 9.27
N LEU A 95 -9.97 -9.32 8.15
CA LEU A 95 -11.35 -9.33 7.65
C LEU A 95 -11.73 -10.65 6.94
N VAL A 96 -10.83 -11.17 6.10
CA VAL A 96 -11.01 -12.41 5.32
C VAL A 96 -9.83 -13.36 5.57
N PRO A 97 -9.75 -14.01 6.74
CA PRO A 97 -8.53 -14.68 7.23
C PRO A 97 -8.06 -15.89 6.44
N LYS A 98 -8.85 -16.41 5.51
CA LYS A 98 -8.45 -17.51 4.62
C LYS A 98 -8.18 -17.06 3.19
N ALA A 99 -8.45 -15.80 2.86
CA ALA A 99 -8.13 -15.25 1.55
C ALA A 99 -6.61 -15.26 1.34
N GLU A 100 -6.20 -15.43 0.09
CA GLU A 100 -4.80 -15.27 -0.28
C GLU A 100 -4.52 -13.79 -0.51
N ILE A 101 -3.63 -13.22 0.31
CA ILE A 101 -3.29 -11.80 0.25
C ILE A 101 -1.81 -11.71 -0.09
N SER A 102 -1.51 -11.22 -1.28
CA SER A 102 -0.16 -11.02 -1.79
C SER A 102 0.15 -9.53 -1.95
N GLY A 103 1.42 -9.18 -1.79
CA GLY A 103 1.91 -7.81 -1.98
C GLY A 103 3.14 -7.79 -2.88
N VAL A 104 3.31 -6.70 -3.62
CA VAL A 104 4.57 -6.39 -4.29
C VAL A 104 5.02 -4.97 -3.95
N ASP A 105 6.31 -4.80 -3.72
CA ASP A 105 6.92 -3.47 -3.58
C ASP A 105 8.36 -3.51 -4.11
N VAL A 106 8.87 -2.39 -4.61
CA VAL A 106 10.28 -2.30 -5.06
C VAL A 106 11.25 -2.17 -3.89
N SER A 107 10.74 -1.83 -2.70
CA SER A 107 11.53 -1.59 -1.52
C SER A 107 11.77 -2.87 -0.71
N GLN A 108 13.04 -3.30 -0.69
CA GLN A 108 13.49 -4.31 0.28
C GLN A 108 13.27 -3.84 1.72
N TYR A 109 13.51 -2.56 2.00
CA TYR A 109 13.31 -1.99 3.33
C TYR A 109 11.86 -2.09 3.81
N ALA A 110 10.89 -1.84 2.92
CA ALA A 110 9.47 -1.91 3.24
C ALA A 110 9.07 -3.35 3.60
N ARG A 111 9.52 -4.34 2.84
CA ARG A 111 9.32 -5.76 3.16
C ARG A 111 9.95 -6.12 4.50
N ASP A 112 11.21 -5.77 4.72
CA ASP A 112 11.94 -6.15 5.94
C ASP A 112 11.33 -5.48 7.19
N SER A 113 10.72 -4.31 7.01
CA SER A 113 10.02 -3.55 8.06
C SER A 113 8.50 -3.78 8.07
N ALA A 114 7.99 -4.74 7.30
CA ALA A 114 6.56 -5.03 7.21
C ALA A 114 6.03 -5.60 8.54
N ILE A 115 4.71 -5.59 8.69
CA ILE A 115 4.06 -6.37 9.75
C ILE A 115 4.49 -7.83 9.60
N GLU A 116 4.93 -8.44 10.71
CA GLU A 116 5.60 -9.75 10.68
C GLU A 116 4.76 -10.83 9.97
N SER A 117 3.45 -10.86 10.22
CA SER A 117 2.54 -11.82 9.58
C SER A 117 2.38 -11.63 8.07
N MET A 118 2.71 -10.45 7.53
CA MET A 118 2.58 -10.11 6.11
C MET A 118 3.91 -10.17 5.36
N LYS A 119 5.05 -10.24 6.06
CA LYS A 119 6.39 -10.11 5.47
C LYS A 119 6.65 -11.13 4.36
N ASP A 120 6.24 -12.38 4.57
CA ASP A 120 6.42 -13.46 3.60
C ASP A 120 5.46 -13.38 2.41
N ASN A 121 4.38 -12.61 2.56
CA ASN A 121 3.41 -12.38 1.50
C ASN A 121 3.85 -11.24 0.55
N ILE A 122 4.92 -10.51 0.89
CA ILE A 122 5.45 -9.40 0.09
C ILE A 122 6.62 -9.89 -0.75
N LYS A 123 6.48 -9.80 -2.08
CA LYS A 123 7.57 -10.03 -3.03
C LYS A 123 8.23 -8.70 -3.41
N VAL A 124 9.56 -8.65 -3.36
CA VAL A 124 10.32 -7.47 -3.79
C VAL A 124 10.49 -7.51 -5.31
N CYS A 125 9.69 -6.73 -6.04
CA CYS A 125 9.76 -6.67 -7.50
C CYS A 125 9.14 -5.38 -8.06
N SER A 126 9.45 -5.09 -9.33
CA SER A 126 8.79 -4.01 -10.06
C SER A 126 7.40 -4.45 -10.53
N ALA A 127 6.41 -3.56 -10.46
CA ALA A 127 5.09 -3.78 -11.05
C ALA A 127 5.12 -3.98 -12.57
N ASN A 128 6.21 -3.59 -13.26
CA ASN A 128 6.42 -3.86 -14.68
C ASN A 128 6.73 -5.34 -14.97
N ASN A 129 7.06 -6.14 -13.96
CA ASN A 129 7.38 -7.55 -14.10
C ASN A 129 6.89 -8.33 -12.87
N LEU A 130 5.59 -8.62 -12.86
CA LEU A 130 4.94 -9.32 -11.76
C LEU A 130 5.25 -10.83 -11.81
N PRO A 131 5.72 -11.45 -10.71
CA PRO A 131 6.06 -12.87 -10.65
C PRO A 131 4.83 -13.72 -10.31
N PHE A 132 3.75 -13.56 -11.07
CA PHE A 132 2.49 -14.27 -10.91
C PHE A 132 1.94 -14.67 -12.29
N ASP A 133 1.13 -15.72 -12.30
CA ASP A 133 0.48 -16.16 -13.52
C ASP A 133 -0.61 -15.18 -13.98
N ASP A 134 -0.87 -15.18 -15.28
CA ASP A 134 -1.98 -14.41 -15.86
C ASP A 134 -3.33 -14.87 -15.28
N ASN A 135 -4.23 -13.91 -15.03
CA ASN A 135 -5.58 -14.15 -14.49
C ASN A 135 -5.60 -14.89 -13.14
N TYR A 136 -4.54 -14.75 -12.33
CA TYR A 136 -4.46 -15.41 -11.03
C TYR A 136 -5.30 -14.72 -9.94
N PHE A 137 -5.32 -13.40 -9.90
CA PHE A 137 -5.97 -12.63 -8.83
C PHE A 137 -7.41 -12.24 -9.19
N ASP A 138 -8.29 -12.29 -8.19
CA ASP A 138 -9.67 -11.82 -8.29
C ASP A 138 -9.76 -10.30 -8.13
N LEU A 139 -8.81 -9.71 -7.39
CA LEU A 139 -8.68 -8.26 -7.23
C LEU A 139 -7.22 -7.83 -7.19
N VAL A 140 -6.87 -6.82 -7.99
CA VAL A 140 -5.57 -6.13 -7.94
C VAL A 140 -5.81 -4.68 -7.53
N ILE A 141 -5.10 -4.23 -6.50
CA ILE A 141 -5.20 -2.89 -5.93
C ILE A 141 -3.86 -2.17 -6.16
N SER A 142 -3.91 -0.92 -6.61
CA SER A 142 -2.73 -0.05 -6.74
C SER A 142 -3.14 1.36 -6.33
N ILE A 143 -2.67 1.82 -5.17
CA ILE A 143 -3.05 3.13 -4.60
C ILE A 143 -1.80 4.00 -4.49
N ASN A 144 -1.75 5.07 -5.28
CA ASN A 144 -0.63 6.03 -5.32
C ASN A 144 0.75 5.41 -5.64
N THR A 145 0.79 4.25 -6.29
CA THR A 145 2.01 3.53 -6.66
C THR A 145 2.42 3.79 -8.10
N LEU A 146 1.49 3.58 -9.05
CA LEU A 146 1.72 3.75 -10.48
C LEU A 146 1.32 5.17 -10.89
N HIS A 147 2.26 5.93 -11.46
CA HIS A 147 2.10 7.31 -11.92
C HIS A 147 2.61 7.47 -13.34
#